data_AF-A0A8X6KIU0-F1
#
_entry.id   AF-A0A8X6KIU0-F1
#
_cell.length_a   1.000
_cell.length_b   1.000
_cell.length_c   1.000
_cell.angle_alpha   90.00
_cell.angle_beta   90.00
_cell.angle_gamma   90.00
#
_symmetry.space_group_name_H-M   'P 1'
#
loop_
_entity.id
_entity.type
_entity.pdbx_description
1 polymer ?
#
loop_
_entity_poly.entity_id
_entity_poly.type
_entity_poly.pdbx_seq_one_letter_code
_entity_poly.pdbx_strand_id
1 'polypeptide(L)'
;MKKFMPKKESPYLILTLRSPVKYEIADPTNPDQVLGTYISALKDYHEPGVERDTRHLAPLRKRVSPMKLPPGSVPRRQRNQNGSL
;
A
#
# COMPACT_ATOMS: atom_id res chain seq x y z
N MET A 1 13.08 -26.17 -0.64
CA MET A 1 12.91 -25.02 0.28
C MET A 1 12.29 -25.53 1.57
N LYS A 2 12.84 -25.16 2.73
CA LYS A 2 12.32 -25.59 4.04
C LYS A 2 11.17 -24.66 4.46
N LYS A 3 10.03 -25.24 4.83
CA LYS A 3 8.89 -24.48 5.38
C LYS A 3 9.33 -23.86 6.71
N PHE A 4 9.24 -22.54 6.81
CA PHE A 4 9.51 -21.85 8.05
C PHE A 4 8.29 -21.98 8.98
N MET A 5 8.54 -22.34 10.24
CA MET A 5 7.54 -22.27 11.30
C MET A 5 7.98 -21.20 12.30
N PRO A 6 7.22 -20.10 12.44
CA PRO A 6 7.55 -19.04 13.38
C PRO A 6 7.54 -19.61 14.80
N LYS A 7 8.64 -19.39 15.51
CA LYS A 7 8.82 -19.81 16.91
C LYS A 7 8.77 -18.65 17.89
N LYS A 8 8.89 -17.42 17.40
CA LYS A 8 8.96 -16.18 18.18
C LYS A 8 7.67 -15.40 17.94
N GLU A 9 7.18 -14.75 18.98
CA GLU A 9 6.00 -13.90 18.93
C GLU A 9 6.29 -12.49 18.38
N SER A 10 7.56 -12.21 18.07
CA SER A 10 8.02 -10.96 17.48
C SER A 10 7.69 -10.87 15.99
N PRO A 11 7.62 -9.64 15.44
CA PRO A 11 7.43 -9.43 14.01
C PRO A 11 8.57 -10.04 13.19
N TYR A 12 8.24 -10.37 11.95
CA TYR A 12 9.16 -10.79 10.91
C TYR A 12 9.11 -9.81 9.75
N LEU A 13 10.22 -9.65 9.04
CA LEU A 13 10.25 -8.87 7.81
C LEU A 13 9.93 -9.75 6.61
N ILE A 14 9.12 -9.25 5.69
CA ILE A 14 8.90 -9.86 4.38
C ILE A 14 9.96 -9.30 3.43
N LEU A 15 10.82 -10.17 2.91
CA LEU A 15 11.85 -9.79 1.95
C LEU A 15 11.35 -9.89 0.51
N THR A 16 10.62 -10.95 0.19
CA THR A 16 10.15 -11.19 -1.18
C THR A 16 8.81 -11.89 -1.18
N LEU A 17 7.90 -11.42 -2.04
CA LEU A 17 6.62 -12.06 -2.32
C LEU A 17 6.81 -13.08 -3.46
N ARG A 18 6.87 -14.37 -3.12
CA ARG A 18 7.04 -15.44 -4.13
C ARG A 18 5.72 -15.85 -4.78
N SER A 19 4.61 -15.72 -4.06
CA SER A 19 3.25 -15.95 -4.56
C SER A 19 2.24 -15.28 -3.63
N PRO A 20 0.93 -15.23 -3.94
CA PRO A 20 -0.07 -14.58 -3.08
C PRO A 20 -0.08 -15.06 -1.62
N VAL A 21 0.43 -16.27 -1.35
CA VAL A 21 0.47 -16.89 0.00
C VAL A 21 1.86 -17.40 0.39
N LYS A 22 2.91 -17.07 -0.35
CA LYS A 22 4.28 -17.53 -0.06
C LYS A 22 5.24 -16.34 0.02
N TYR A 23 5.94 -16.24 1.13
CA TYR A 23 6.80 -15.12 1.46
C TYR A 23 8.17 -15.63 1.90
N GLU A 24 9.24 -14.98 1.45
CA GLU A 24 10.55 -15.12 2.08
C GLU A 24 10.64 -14.14 3.22
N ILE A 25 11.05 -14.63 4.39
CA ILE A 25 11.04 -13.84 5.62
C ILE A 25 12.42 -13.79 6.26
N ALA A 26 12.67 -12.71 7.02
CA ALA A 26 13.89 -12.50 7.80
C ALA A 26 13.59 -12.01 9.23
N ASP A 27 14.59 -12.11 10.09
CA ASP A 27 14.57 -11.46 11.40
C ASP A 27 14.76 -9.94 11.19
N PRO A 28 13.95 -9.07 11.82
CA PRO A 28 14.18 -7.63 11.77
C PRO A 28 15.58 -7.19 12.20
N THR A 29 16.21 -7.96 13.11
CA THR A 29 17.56 -7.69 13.62
C THR A 29 18.64 -7.98 12.58
N ASN A 30 18.39 -8.95 11.69
CA ASN A 30 19.33 -9.40 10.67
C ASN A 30 18.59 -9.58 9.33
N PRO A 31 18.26 -8.48 8.63
CA PRO A 31 17.40 -8.51 7.45
C PRO A 31 18.04 -9.22 6.25
N ASP A 32 19.37 -9.30 6.20
CA ASP A 32 20.11 -9.93 5.09
C ASP A 32 20.00 -11.46 5.11
N GLN A 33 19.62 -12.05 6.25
CA GLN A 33 19.53 -13.50 6.40
C GLN A 33 18.08 -13.99 6.23
N VAL A 34 17.85 -14.72 5.13
CA VAL A 34 16.58 -15.42 4.91
C VAL A 34 16.42 -16.55 5.91
N LEU A 35 15.40 -16.46 6.77
CA LEU A 35 15.06 -17.51 7.74
C LEU A 35 14.32 -18.70 7.09
N GLY A 36 13.60 -18.43 6.00
CA GLY A 36 12.94 -19.43 5.20
C GLY A 36 11.69 -18.91 4.50
N THR A 37 10.89 -19.84 3.97
CA THR A 37 9.64 -19.51 3.29
C THR A 37 8.46 -19.74 4.22
N TYR A 38 7.67 -18.69 4.45
CA TYR A 38 6.42 -18.76 5.19
C TYR A 38 5.24 -18.93 4.22
N ILE A 39 4.30 -19.79 4.61
CA ILE A 39 3.15 -20.18 3.77
C ILE A 39 1.88 -20.16 4.61
N SER A 40 1.20 -19.00 4.66
CA SER A 40 -0.16 -18.77 5.16
C SER A 40 -0.49 -17.27 5.11
N ALA A 41 -1.70 -16.88 5.54
CA ALA A 41 -2.06 -15.48 5.72
C ALA A 41 -1.23 -14.85 6.85
N LEU A 42 -0.56 -13.73 6.55
CA LEU A 42 0.16 -12.93 7.54
C LEU A 42 -0.81 -11.98 8.26
N LYS A 43 -0.51 -11.70 9.53
CA LYS A 43 -1.16 -10.62 10.28
C LYS A 43 -0.19 -9.46 10.34
N ASP A 44 -0.68 -8.26 10.02
CA ASP A 44 0.10 -7.05 10.18
C ASP A 44 0.55 -6.90 11.63
N TYR A 45 1.83 -6.56 11.80
CA TYR A 45 2.33 -6.18 13.10
C TYR A 45 1.90 -4.76 13.43
N HIS A 46 1.45 -4.57 14.66
CA HIS A 46 1.15 -3.27 15.24
C HIS A 46 1.96 -3.15 16.53
N GLU A 47 2.83 -2.13 16.58
CA GLU A 47 3.50 -1.74 17.81
C GLU A 47 2.43 -1.34 18.85
N PRO A 48 2.38 -1.99 20.02
CA PRO A 48 1.42 -1.63 21.06
C PRO A 48 1.67 -0.20 21.54
N GLY A 49 0.63 0.64 21.49
CA GLY A 49 0.70 2.06 21.87
C GLY A 49 1.05 3.02 20.73
N VAL A 50 1.36 2.51 19.53
CA VAL A 50 1.50 3.34 18.33
C VAL A 50 0.18 3.34 17.57
N GLU A 51 -0.64 4.37 17.78
CA GLU A 51 -1.81 4.62 16.94
C GLU A 51 -1.31 4.93 15.52
N ARG A 52 -1.68 4.09 14.53
CA ARG A 52 -1.37 4.39 13.13
C ARG A 52 -2.06 5.70 12.78
N ASP A 53 -1.28 6.72 12.45
CA ASP A 53 -1.79 8.05 12.11
C ASP A 53 -2.49 8.02 10.75
N THR A 54 -3.72 7.50 10.75
CA THR A 54 -4.60 7.43 9.57
C THR A 54 -5.10 8.81 9.14
N ARG A 55 -4.80 9.86 9.92
CA ARG A 55 -5.24 11.24 9.71
C ARG A 55 -4.65 11.88 8.45
N HIS A 56 -3.59 11.31 7.89
CA HIS A 56 -2.93 11.82 6.68
C HIS A 56 -3.30 11.10 5.39
N LEU A 57 -4.05 10.00 5.46
CA LEU A 57 -4.57 9.34 4.26
C LEU A 57 -5.87 10.01 3.84
N ALA A 58 -5.75 11.22 3.29
CA ALA A 58 -6.87 11.85 2.61
C ALA A 58 -7.44 10.86 1.57
N PRO A 59 -8.78 10.68 1.49
CA PRO A 59 -9.35 9.79 0.50
C PRO A 59 -8.80 10.14 -0.88
N LEU A 60 -8.28 9.13 -1.59
CA LEU A 60 -7.90 9.29 -2.99
C LEU A 60 -9.11 9.88 -3.72
N ARG A 61 -9.00 11.15 -4.14
CA ARG A 61 -10.06 11.84 -4.88
C ARG A 61 -10.40 10.98 -6.09
N LYS A 62 -11.64 10.48 -6.14
CA LYS A 62 -12.15 9.79 -7.31
C LYS A 62 -12.00 10.75 -8.49
N ARG A 63 -11.20 10.38 -9.49
CA ARG A 63 -11.26 11.07 -10.79
C ARG A 63 -12.69 10.95 -11.27
N VAL A 64 -13.39 12.07 -11.37
CA VAL A 64 -14.72 12.10 -11.98
C VAL A 64 -14.51 11.64 -13.42
N SER A 65 -15.12 10.52 -13.79
CA SER A 65 -15.14 10.11 -15.20
C SER A 65 -15.70 11.28 -16.00
N PRO A 66 -15.12 11.64 -17.17
CA PRO A 66 -15.63 12.72 -17.98
C PRO A 66 -17.13 12.52 -18.17
N MET A 67 -17.92 13.45 -17.62
CA MET A 67 -19.36 13.43 -17.79
C MET A 67 -19.60 13.44 -19.30
N LYS A 68 -20.17 12.36 -19.83
CA LYS A 68 -20.58 12.28 -21.23
C LYS A 68 -21.68 13.31 -21.39
N LEU A 69 -21.31 14.50 -21.85
CA LEU A 69 -22.28 15.51 -22.14
C LEU A 69 -23.13 15.04 -23.34
N PRO A 70 -24.43 15.37 -23.40
CA PRO A 70 -25.27 15.01 -24.53
C PRO A 70 -24.67 15.55 -25.85
N PRO A 71 -24.82 14.84 -26.96
CA PRO A 71 -24.29 15.28 -28.25
C PRO A 71 -24.87 16.66 -28.60
N GLY A 72 -24.01 17.69 -28.60
CA GLY A 72 -24.40 19.08 -28.86
C GLY A 72 -23.93 20.09 -27.80
N SER A 73 -23.48 19.65 -26.62
CA SER A 73 -22.92 20.57 -25.63
C SER A 73 -21.43 20.83 -25.85
N VAL A 74 -21.09 22.07 -26.15
CA VAL A 74 -19.71 22.54 -26.24
C VAL A 74 -19.24 22.88 -24.82
N PRO A 75 -18.07 22.39 -24.35
CA PRO A 75 -17.54 22.84 -23.07
C PRO A 75 -17.22 24.33 -23.18
N ARG A 76 -17.95 25.17 -22.44
CA ARG A 76 -17.68 26.60 -22.33
C ARG A 76 -16.31 26.77 -21.67
N ARG A 77 -15.27 27.03 -22.47
CA ARG A 77 -13.96 27.48 -21.98
C ARG A 77 -14.18 28.73 -21.13
N GLN A 78 -14.12 28.58 -19.80
CA GLN A 78 -13.94 29.74 -18.93
C GLN A 78 -12.53 30.27 -19.16
N ARG A 79 -12.45 31.33 -19.96
CA ARG A 79 -11.24 32.13 -20.15
C ARG A 79 -10.93 32.84 -18.83
N ASN A 80 -10.00 32.28 -18.08
CA ASN A 80 -9.33 32.88 -16.94
C ASN A 80 -8.60 34.17 -17.39
N GLN A 81 -9.04 35.32 -16.88
CA GLN A 81 -8.41 36.63 -17.13
C GLN A 81 -7.27 36.90 -16.14
N ASN A 82 -6.30 35.99 -16.07
CA ASN A 82 -5.09 36.24 -15.28
C ASN A 82 -4.00 36.75 -16.22
N GLY A 83 -3.95 38.06 -16.43
CA GLY A 83 -2.85 38.74 -17.10
C GLY A 83 -3.23 40.10 -17.67
N SER A 84 -2.92 41.16 -16.94
CA SER A 84 -2.50 42.43 -17.54
C SER A 84 -1.52 43.12 -16.60
N LEU A 85 -0.44 43.62 -17.20
CA LEU A 85 0.65 44.43 -16.65
C LEU A 85 0.14 45.74 -16.02
#